data_AF-A0A0T9V0E0-F1
#
_entry.id   AF-A0A0T9V0E0-F1
#
_cell.length_a   1.000
_cell.length_b   1.000
_cell.length_c   1.000
_cell.angle_alpha   90.00
_cell.angle_beta   90.00
_cell.angle_gamma   90.00
#
_symmetry.space_group_name_H-M   'P 1'
#
loop_
_entity.id
_entity.type
_entity.pdbx_description
1 polymer ?
#
loop_
_entity_poly.entity_id
_entity_poly.type
_entity_poly.pdbx_seq_one_letter_code
_entity_poly.pdbx_strand_id
1 'polypeptide(L)'
;MIVDYPDWFPLAQKANKNQVTDTGFRTDQPQVGAPIFQKLTDDLKTTWSVTWILTIEQNRAFTQWLRSPKYLDGCNRWFRMPINLGGAEVQMQLLHFTAYPQMNMNGNIITWTGTVITRGMFNADDEFDDILIELPAPWSSWLDVIVTETLPRSE
;
A
#
# COMPACT_ATOMS: atom_id res chain seq x y z
N MET A 1 10.87 -11.66 -12.47
CA MET A 1 11.36 -11.82 -11.09
C MET A 1 10.86 -10.63 -10.29
N ILE A 2 10.30 -10.88 -9.10
CA ILE A 2 9.87 -9.83 -8.18
C ILE A 2 11.07 -9.50 -7.29
N VAL A 3 11.31 -8.20 -7.06
CA VAL A 3 12.44 -7.72 -6.25
C VAL A 3 11.93 -7.42 -4.85
N ASP A 4 12.58 -7.95 -3.81
CA ASP A 4 12.21 -7.60 -2.45
C ASP A 4 12.87 -6.28 -2.03
N TYR A 5 12.13 -5.46 -1.29
CA TYR A 5 12.64 -4.23 -0.70
C TYR A 5 13.62 -4.57 0.42
N PRO A 6 14.83 -3.99 0.45
CA PRO A 6 15.79 -4.28 1.50
C PRO A 6 15.33 -3.85 2.90
N ASP A 7 15.39 -4.76 3.87
CA ASP A 7 14.87 -4.58 5.23
C ASP A 7 15.46 -3.40 6.01
N TRP A 8 16.71 -3.04 5.71
CA TRP A 8 17.42 -1.96 6.39
C TRP A 8 17.07 -0.56 5.85
N PHE A 9 16.34 -0.47 4.73
CA PHE A 9 15.90 0.82 4.22
C PHE A 9 14.71 1.35 5.02
N PRO A 10 14.64 2.68 5.22
CA PRO A 10 13.51 3.28 5.89
C PRO A 10 12.25 3.12 5.03
N LEU A 11 11.17 2.68 5.65
CA LEU A 11 9.88 2.58 5.00
C LEU A 11 9.40 3.96 4.51
N ALA A 12 8.54 3.93 3.48
CA ALA A 12 7.93 5.14 2.99
C ALA A 12 7.10 5.84 4.08
N GLN A 13 7.36 7.15 4.23
CA GLN A 13 6.78 8.01 5.25
C GLN A 13 5.25 7.99 5.20
N LYS A 14 4.62 8.01 6.39
CA LYS A 14 3.17 7.93 6.59
C LYS A 14 2.42 9.19 6.15
N ALA A 15 3.07 10.35 6.21
CA ALA A 15 2.41 11.63 5.91
C ALA A 15 2.08 11.75 4.41
N ASN A 16 0.82 12.14 4.12
CA ASN A 16 0.31 12.46 2.77
C ASN A 16 0.32 11.30 1.75
N LYS A 17 0.10 10.05 2.21
CA LYS A 17 -0.19 8.94 1.30
C LYS A 17 -1.60 9.12 0.73
N ASN A 18 -1.68 9.54 -0.52
CA ASN A 18 -2.94 9.62 -1.25
C ASN A 18 -3.17 8.29 -1.98
N GLN A 19 -4.29 7.64 -1.68
CA GLN A 19 -4.78 6.47 -2.40
C GLN A 19 -5.75 6.92 -3.49
N VAL A 20 -5.53 6.44 -4.72
CA VAL A 20 -6.51 6.57 -5.79
C VAL A 20 -6.79 5.18 -6.34
N THR A 21 -7.96 4.64 -6.02
CA THR A 21 -8.47 3.38 -6.58
C THR A 21 -9.33 3.69 -7.80
N ASP A 22 -9.10 2.98 -8.89
CA ASP A 22 -9.92 3.13 -10.10
C ASP A 22 -11.36 2.66 -9.84
N THR A 23 -12.35 3.19 -10.58
CA THR A 23 -13.75 2.77 -10.43
C THR A 23 -14.08 1.60 -11.35
N GLY A 24 -14.48 0.47 -10.76
CA GLY A 24 -14.84 -0.75 -11.47
C GLY A 24 -16.26 -0.80 -12.02
N PHE A 25 -16.99 0.31 -12.03
CA PHE A 25 -18.35 0.36 -12.53
C PHE A 25 -18.57 1.56 -13.46
N ARG A 26 -19.42 1.38 -14.46
CA ARG A 26 -19.92 2.48 -15.29
C ARG A 26 -21.21 3.01 -14.70
N THR A 27 -21.31 4.32 -14.60
CA THR A 27 -22.56 5.00 -14.27
C THR A 27 -23.18 5.54 -15.56
N ASP A 28 -24.44 5.19 -15.81
CA ASP A 28 -25.25 5.82 -16.85
C ASP A 28 -26.28 6.74 -16.18
N GLN A 29 -26.36 7.99 -16.66
CA GLN A 29 -27.28 9.00 -16.12
C GLN A 29 -28.39 9.23 -17.14
N PRO A 30 -29.54 8.54 -17.01
CA PRO A 30 -30.68 8.80 -17.87
C PRO A 30 -31.21 10.22 -17.64
N GLN A 31 -31.76 10.83 -18.69
CA GLN A 31 -32.27 12.21 -18.66
C GLN A 31 -33.44 12.40 -17.67
N VAL A 32 -34.08 11.29 -17.26
CA VAL A 32 -35.07 11.19 -16.19
C VAL A 32 -34.88 9.84 -15.48
N GLY A 33 -34.86 9.83 -14.14
CA GLY A 33 -34.75 8.60 -13.33
C GLY A 33 -33.48 8.51 -12.50
N ALA A 34 -33.32 7.39 -11.78
CA ALA A 34 -32.13 7.13 -10.96
C ALA A 34 -30.95 6.64 -11.83
N PRO A 35 -29.70 6.96 -11.44
CA PRO A 35 -28.51 6.45 -12.13
C PRO A 35 -28.46 4.91 -12.14
N ILE A 36 -28.00 4.34 -13.26
CA ILE A 36 -27.80 2.89 -13.41
C ILE A 36 -26.31 2.59 -13.23
N PHE A 37 -25.99 1.64 -12.35
CA PHE A 37 -24.63 1.22 -12.07
C PHE A 37 -24.39 -0.17 -12.66
N GLN A 38 -23.39 -0.29 -13.54
CA GLN A 38 -23.00 -1.57 -14.15
C GLN A 38 -21.58 -1.91 -13.72
N LYS A 39 -21.41 -3.06 -13.06
CA LYS A 39 -20.11 -3.59 -12.65
C LYS A 39 -19.33 -4.07 -13.88
N LEU A 40 -18.16 -3.52 -14.12
CA LEU A 40 -17.28 -3.83 -15.26
C LEU A 40 -16.14 -4.76 -14.87
N THR A 41 -15.45 -4.49 -13.76
CA THR A 41 -14.31 -5.30 -13.30
C THR A 41 -14.09 -5.11 -11.81
N ASP A 42 -13.52 -6.15 -11.19
CA ASP A 42 -13.02 -6.13 -9.80
C ASP A 42 -11.50 -5.97 -9.73
N ASP A 43 -10.80 -6.17 -10.86
CA ASP A 43 -9.33 -6.01 -10.93
C ASP A 43 -8.98 -4.53 -11.12
N LEU A 44 -9.02 -3.79 -10.01
CA LEU A 44 -8.81 -2.34 -9.98
C LEU A 44 -7.39 -2.02 -9.54
N LYS A 45 -6.68 -1.27 -10.38
CA LYS A 45 -5.38 -0.72 -10.00
C LYS A 45 -5.57 0.31 -8.89
N THR A 46 -4.77 0.19 -7.85
CA THR A 46 -4.67 1.21 -6.80
C THR A 46 -3.36 1.95 -6.97
N THR A 47 -3.44 3.27 -7.08
CA THR A 47 -2.27 4.15 -7.20
C THR A 47 -1.96 4.80 -5.85
N TRP A 48 -0.69 4.81 -5.49
CA TRP A 48 -0.19 5.41 -4.26
C TRP A 48 0.92 6.43 -4.55
N SER A 49 0.84 7.58 -3.91
CA SER A 49 1.97 8.51 -3.80
C SER A 49 2.83 8.15 -2.59
N VAL A 50 4.11 7.91 -2.82
CA VAL A 50 5.02 7.33 -1.83
C VAL A 50 6.26 8.23 -1.71
N THR A 51 6.64 8.55 -0.48
CA THR A 51 7.79 9.41 -0.19
C THR A 51 8.75 8.73 0.78
N TRP A 52 10.04 8.70 0.42
CA TRP A 52 11.13 8.22 1.28
C TRP A 52 12.00 9.38 1.71
N ILE A 53 12.37 9.41 2.99
CA ILE A 53 13.32 10.38 3.55
C ILE A 53 14.57 9.58 3.94
N LEU A 54 15.68 9.88 3.29
CA LEU A 54 16.92 9.11 3.34
C LEU A 54 18.10 9.98 3.80
N THR A 55 19.06 9.36 4.48
CA THR A 55 20.40 9.92 4.67
C THR A 55 21.24 9.81 3.39
N ILE A 56 22.40 10.47 3.35
CA ILE A 56 23.31 10.44 2.20
C ILE A 56 23.75 9.00 1.87
N GLU A 57 24.05 8.19 2.88
CA GLU A 57 24.49 6.80 2.69
C GLU A 57 23.35 5.93 2.14
N GLN A 58 22.15 6.07 2.71
CA GLN A 58 20.95 5.38 2.25
C GLN A 58 20.59 5.77 0.81
N ASN A 59 20.75 7.04 0.44
CA ASN A 59 20.49 7.51 -0.92
C ASN A 59 21.36 6.82 -1.99
N ARG A 60 22.63 6.55 -1.67
CA ARG A 60 23.53 5.85 -2.59
C ARG A 60 23.03 4.44 -2.90
N ALA A 61 22.61 3.73 -1.87
CA ALA A 61 22.05 2.39 -2.02
C ALA A 61 20.68 2.43 -2.71
N PHE A 62 19.81 3.38 -2.38
CA PHE A 62 18.49 3.52 -3.01
C PHE A 62 18.61 3.79 -4.51
N THR A 63 19.55 4.66 -4.91
CA THR A 63 19.85 4.93 -6.33
C THR A 63 20.32 3.67 -7.05
N GLN A 64 21.17 2.85 -6.42
CA GLN A 64 21.64 1.59 -7.00
C GLN A 64 20.54 0.54 -7.08
N TRP A 65 19.71 0.41 -6.05
CA TRP A 65 18.56 -0.47 -6.06
C TRP A 65 17.59 -0.12 -7.18
N LEU A 66 17.39 1.17 -7.45
CA LEU A 66 16.49 1.64 -8.50
C LEU A 66 17.06 1.48 -9.92
N ARG A 67 18.36 1.74 -10.11
CA ARG A 67 19.01 1.73 -11.44
C ARG A 67 19.57 0.38 -11.85
N SER A 68 19.99 -0.45 -10.90
CA SER A 68 20.74 -1.65 -11.22
C SER A 68 19.87 -2.71 -11.92
N PRO A 69 20.36 -3.32 -13.02
CA PRO A 69 19.66 -4.41 -13.71
C PRO A 69 19.46 -5.67 -12.85
N LYS A 70 20.17 -5.78 -11.72
CA LYS A 70 19.97 -6.89 -10.77
C LYS A 70 18.74 -6.68 -9.89
N TYR A 71 18.31 -5.43 -9.72
CA TYR A 71 17.18 -5.04 -8.87
C TYR A 71 16.05 -4.49 -9.75
N LEU A 72 15.64 -3.23 -9.56
CA LEU A 72 14.48 -2.64 -10.24
C LEU A 72 14.68 -2.31 -11.71
N ASP A 73 15.93 -2.35 -12.20
CA ASP A 73 16.23 -2.20 -13.62
C ASP A 73 15.60 -0.94 -14.23
N GLY A 74 15.77 0.20 -13.55
CA GLY A 74 15.21 1.47 -13.98
C GLY A 74 13.68 1.56 -13.84
N CYS A 75 13.10 0.92 -12.82
CA CYS A 75 11.65 0.86 -12.56
C CYS A 75 10.86 -0.07 -13.50
N ASN A 76 11.53 -0.99 -14.21
CA ASN A 76 10.87 -1.93 -15.13
C ASN A 76 10.35 -3.19 -14.42
N ARG A 77 10.70 -3.40 -13.14
CA ARG A 77 10.33 -4.60 -12.38
C ARG A 77 9.37 -4.29 -11.24
N TRP A 78 8.53 -5.27 -10.96
CA TRP A 78 7.69 -5.30 -9.78
C TRP A 78 8.55 -5.58 -8.54
N PHE A 79 8.19 -4.95 -7.43
CA PHE A 79 8.86 -5.15 -6.16
C PHE A 79 7.87 -5.33 -5.01
N ARG A 80 8.32 -6.00 -3.95
CA ARG A 80 7.54 -6.17 -2.73
C ARG A 80 8.09 -5.26 -1.65
N MET A 81 7.23 -4.46 -1.03
CA MET A 81 7.63 -3.57 0.05
C MET A 81 6.61 -3.63 1.18
N PRO A 82 7.07 -3.65 2.44
CA PRO A 82 6.19 -3.41 3.57
C PRO A 82 5.74 -1.95 3.53
N ILE A 83 4.45 -1.69 3.47
CA ILE A 83 3.91 -0.34 3.51
C ILE A 83 2.67 -0.33 4.41
N ASN A 84 2.66 0.60 5.37
CA ASN A 84 1.43 0.89 6.11
C ASN A 84 0.55 1.78 5.22
N LEU A 85 -0.61 1.26 4.81
CA LEU A 85 -1.60 1.92 3.93
C LEU A 85 -2.71 2.64 4.70
N GLY A 86 -2.57 2.82 6.01
CA GLY A 86 -3.59 3.44 6.86
C GLY A 86 -4.31 2.46 7.80
N GLY A 87 -3.99 1.16 7.75
CA GLY A 87 -4.44 0.15 8.70
C GLY A 87 -3.61 0.09 9.99
N ALA A 88 -3.99 -0.81 10.90
CA ALA A 88 -3.30 -1.03 12.17
C ALA A 88 -1.84 -1.47 11.96
N GLU A 89 -1.59 -2.30 10.93
CA GLU A 89 -0.30 -2.97 10.71
C GLU A 89 0.41 -2.58 9.39
N VAL A 90 1.70 -2.91 9.32
CA VAL A 90 2.49 -2.79 8.07
C VAL A 90 2.19 -4.00 7.18
N GLN A 91 1.74 -3.74 5.95
CA GLN A 91 1.30 -4.79 5.04
C GLN A 91 2.27 -4.93 3.86
N MET A 92 2.56 -6.16 3.46
CA MET A 92 3.41 -6.43 2.30
C MET A 92 2.61 -6.23 1.01
N GLN A 93 3.05 -5.29 0.18
CA GLN A 93 2.39 -4.99 -1.09
C GLN A 93 3.30 -5.29 -2.27
N LEU A 94 2.70 -5.81 -3.34
CA LEU A 94 3.34 -5.91 -4.65
C LEU A 94 3.13 -4.61 -5.42
N LEU A 95 4.21 -3.87 -5.62
CA LEU A 95 4.22 -2.51 -6.15
C LEU A 95 4.98 -2.45 -7.48
N HIS A 96 4.61 -1.48 -8.31
CA HIS A 96 5.35 -1.12 -9.51
C HIS A 96 5.34 0.39 -9.68
N PHE A 97 6.50 0.99 -9.98
CA PHE A 97 6.59 2.42 -10.26
C PHE A 97 5.96 2.76 -11.61
N THR A 98 5.10 3.77 -11.68
CA THR A 98 4.54 4.22 -12.97
C THR A 98 5.46 5.17 -13.71
N ALA A 99 6.33 5.85 -12.98
CA ALA A 99 7.34 6.76 -13.48
C ALA A 99 8.60 6.69 -12.61
N TYR A 100 9.71 7.14 -13.17
CA TYR A 100 10.95 7.25 -12.41
C TYR A 100 10.77 8.26 -11.27
N PRO A 101 11.03 7.86 -9.99
CA PRO A 101 10.79 8.73 -8.86
C PRO A 101 11.74 9.94 -8.88
N GLN A 102 11.29 11.04 -8.29
CA GLN A 102 12.01 12.30 -8.26
C GLN A 102 12.81 12.42 -6.97
N MET A 103 14.07 12.82 -7.10
CA MET A 103 14.95 13.10 -5.98
C MET A 103 14.97 14.61 -5.69
N ASN A 104 14.77 14.98 -4.43
CA ASN A 104 14.97 16.33 -3.92
C ASN A 104 15.96 16.27 -2.76
N MET A 105 16.94 17.18 -2.75
CA MET A 105 17.91 17.29 -1.66
C MET A 105 17.77 18.66 -1.01
N ASN A 106 17.49 18.66 0.30
CA ASN A 106 17.42 19.86 1.10
C ASN A 106 18.39 19.72 2.29
N GLY A 107 19.56 20.36 2.18
CA GLY A 107 20.66 20.16 3.14
C GLY A 107 21.14 18.70 3.16
N ASN A 108 21.17 18.09 4.35
CA ASN A 108 21.59 16.70 4.54
C ASN A 108 20.46 15.66 4.40
N ILE A 109 19.24 16.12 4.14
CA ILE A 109 18.07 15.25 4.01
C ILE A 109 17.74 15.09 2.53
N ILE A 110 17.68 13.85 2.07
CA ILE A 110 17.34 13.51 0.68
C ILE A 110 15.96 12.88 0.68
N THR A 111 15.06 13.47 -0.10
CA THR A 111 13.68 13.00 -0.24
C THR A 111 13.49 12.41 -1.64
N TRP A 112 12.96 11.20 -1.71
CA TRP A 112 12.51 10.59 -2.96
C TRP A 112 10.99 10.54 -2.98
N THR A 113 10.38 11.01 -4.06
CA THR A 113 8.92 10.95 -4.25
C THR A 113 8.61 10.19 -5.53
N GLY A 114 7.75 9.19 -5.42
CA GLY A 114 7.35 8.36 -6.55
C GLY A 114 5.87 7.99 -6.51
N THR A 115 5.35 7.60 -7.66
CA THR A 115 4.01 7.05 -7.79
C THR A 115 4.13 5.57 -8.09
N VAL A 116 3.43 4.74 -7.30
CA VAL A 116 3.41 3.29 -7.47
C VAL A 116 1.98 2.81 -7.71
N ILE A 117 1.84 1.70 -8.43
CA ILE A 117 0.59 0.99 -8.62
C ILE A 117 0.66 -0.39 -7.99
N THR A 118 -0.49 -0.86 -7.53
CA THR A 118 -0.73 -2.23 -7.10
C THR A 118 -1.87 -2.80 -7.95
N ARG A 119 -1.81 -4.10 -8.26
CA ARG A 119 -2.86 -4.84 -8.98
C ARG A 119 -3.96 -5.38 -8.06
N GLY A 120 -3.89 -5.05 -6.79
CA GLY A 120 -4.75 -5.55 -5.74
C GLY A 120 -4.15 -5.08 -4.44
N MET A 121 -4.91 -4.30 -3.69
CA MET A 121 -4.48 -3.89 -2.36
C MET A 121 -4.71 -5.07 -1.43
N PHE A 122 -3.63 -5.62 -0.87
CA PHE A 122 -3.78 -6.64 0.17
C PHE A 122 -3.99 -5.93 1.51
N ASN A 123 -5.21 -5.92 2.04
CA ASN A 123 -5.45 -5.40 3.37
C ASN A 123 -5.81 -6.56 4.30
N ALA A 124 -5.05 -6.72 5.38
CA ALA A 124 -5.26 -7.79 6.34
C ALA A 124 -6.61 -7.67 7.06
N ASP A 125 -7.15 -6.45 7.15
CA ASP A 125 -8.43 -6.18 7.79
C ASP A 125 -9.64 -6.61 6.93
N ASP A 126 -9.43 -6.91 5.63
CA ASP A 126 -10.52 -7.31 4.73
C ASP A 126 -11.14 -8.66 5.11
N GLU A 127 -10.44 -9.51 5.86
CA GLU A 127 -10.97 -10.78 6.38
C GLU A 127 -11.88 -10.59 7.60
N PHE A 128 -11.81 -9.43 8.26
CA PHE A 128 -12.58 -9.10 9.46
C PHE A 128 -13.62 -8.01 9.19
N ASP A 129 -14.02 -7.84 7.93
CA ASP A 129 -14.89 -6.76 7.47
C ASP A 129 -16.22 -6.70 8.25
N ASP A 130 -16.91 -7.83 8.39
CA ASP A 130 -18.17 -7.95 9.13
C ASP A 130 -18.00 -7.47 10.58
N ILE A 131 -16.95 -7.94 11.26
CA ILE A 131 -16.69 -7.63 12.67
C ILE A 131 -16.29 -6.15 12.83
N LEU A 132 -15.46 -5.63 11.93
CA LEU A 132 -14.94 -4.26 11.99
C LEU A 132 -16.04 -3.22 11.69
N ILE A 133 -16.98 -3.54 10.81
CA ILE A 133 -18.10 -2.66 10.45
C ILE A 133 -19.21 -2.71 11.49
N GLU A 134 -19.55 -3.90 11.99
CA GLU A 134 -20.69 -4.06 12.89
C GLU A 134 -20.38 -3.74 14.36
N LEU A 135 -19.11 -3.88 14.79
CA LEU A 135 -18.71 -3.64 16.17
C LEU A 135 -17.80 -2.40 16.30
N PRO A 136 -18.32 -1.27 16.79
CA PRO A 136 -17.49 -0.10 17.04
C PRO A 136 -16.44 -0.38 18.12
N ALA A 137 -15.27 0.28 18.02
CA ALA A 137 -14.26 0.26 19.07
C ALA A 137 -14.92 0.61 20.42
N PRO A 138 -14.82 -0.24 21.46
CA PRO A 138 -13.64 -1.04 21.87
C PRO A 138 -13.68 -2.58 21.64
N TRP A 139 -14.65 -3.13 20.91
CA TRP A 139 -14.91 -4.59 20.92
C TRP A 139 -13.91 -5.43 20.10
N SER A 140 -13.19 -4.82 19.16
CA SER A 140 -12.10 -5.48 18.41
C SER A 140 -10.95 -5.93 19.31
N SER A 141 -10.67 -5.21 20.41
CA SER A 141 -9.64 -5.57 21.39
C SER A 141 -10.08 -6.69 22.33
N TRP A 142 -11.39 -6.85 22.57
CA TRP A 142 -11.90 -7.88 23.48
C TRP A 142 -12.00 -9.24 22.82
N LEU A 143 -12.21 -9.32 21.51
CA LEU A 143 -12.21 -10.62 20.82
C LEU A 143 -10.83 -11.29 20.84
N ASP A 144 -9.74 -10.52 20.68
CA ASP A 144 -8.38 -11.06 20.78
C ASP A 144 -8.08 -11.53 22.22
N VAL A 145 -8.49 -10.79 23.25
CA VAL A 145 -8.39 -11.24 24.66
C VAL A 145 -9.31 -12.44 24.95
N ILE A 146 -10.51 -12.50 24.38
CA ILE A 146 -11.44 -13.62 24.60
C ILE A 146 -10.94 -14.90 23.92
N VAL A 147 -10.45 -14.80 22.69
CA VAL A 147 -9.90 -15.94 21.95
C VAL A 147 -8.56 -16.41 22.54
N THR A 148 -7.73 -15.48 23.02
CA THR A 148 -6.38 -15.79 23.51
C THR A 148 -6.35 -16.15 25.00
N GLU A 149 -7.18 -15.53 25.84
CA GLU A 149 -7.19 -15.75 27.31
C GLU A 149 -8.44 -16.47 27.84
N THR A 150 -9.60 -16.38 27.17
CA THR A 150 -10.89 -16.77 27.81
C THR A 150 -11.51 -18.06 27.24
N LEU A 151 -11.18 -18.44 25.99
CA LEU A 151 -11.54 -19.75 25.47
C LEU A 151 -10.64 -20.81 26.13
N PRO A 152 -11.18 -21.81 26.84
CA PRO A 152 -10.37 -22.94 27.27
C PRO A 152 -9.83 -23.62 26.01
N ARG A 153 -8.50 -23.73 25.90
CA ARG A 153 -7.89 -24.58 24.87
C ARG A 153 -8.53 -25.97 25.04
N SER A 154 -9.20 -26.45 24.00
CA SER A 154 -9.61 -27.85 23.96
C SER A 154 -8.33 -28.69 23.98
N GLU A 155 -8.11 -29.42 25.06
CA GLU A 155 -7.19 -30.57 25.07
C GLU A 155 -7.64 -31.64 24.06
#